data_AF-W4URP4-F1
#
_entry.id   AF-W4URP4-F1
#
_cell.length_a   1.000
_cell.length_b   1.000
_cell.length_c   1.000
_cell.angle_alpha   90.00
_cell.angle_beta   90.00
_cell.angle_gamma   90.00
#
_symmetry.space_group_name_H-M   'P 1'
#
loop_
_entity.id
_entity.type
_entity.pdbx_description
1 polymer ?
#
loop_
_entity_poly.entity_id
_entity_poly.type
_entity_poly.pdbx_seq_one_letter_code
_entity_poly.pdbx_strand_id
1 'polypeptide(L)'
;MNAIVRVTGTLNEQRIDEAYLQNWEAQLKAKANEKHGEGEAGCSTEKKARGETANTPADRIADFRAKIADRKAKSGKEYLSFYFVEATSYEVQE
;
A
#
# COMPACT_ATOMS: atom_id res chain seq x y z
N MET A 1 -4.46 2.73 27.78
CA MET A 1 -4.38 4.20 27.82
C MET A 1 -4.22 4.65 26.39
N ASN A 2 -5.17 5.41 25.83
CA ASN A 2 -5.05 5.92 24.47
C ASN A 2 -4.42 7.30 24.57
N ALA A 3 -3.30 7.51 23.89
CA ALA A 3 -2.59 8.79 23.91
C ALA A 3 -2.94 9.57 22.64
N ILE A 4 -3.25 10.85 22.78
CA ILE A 4 -3.46 11.73 21.63
C ILE A 4 -2.07 12.05 21.06
N VAL A 5 -1.86 11.78 19.77
CA VAL A 5 -0.57 12.05 19.11
C VAL A 5 -0.75 13.15 18.07
N ARG A 6 0.04 14.21 18.19
CA ARG A 6 0.20 15.22 17.15
C ARG A 6 1.40 14.84 16.28
N VAL A 7 1.18 14.73 14.97
CA VAL A 7 2.23 14.40 14.00
C VAL A 7 2.47 15.62 13.10
N THR A 8 3.72 16.02 12.96
CA THR A 8 4.15 17.02 11.97
C THR A 8 4.89 16.29 10.85
N GLY A 9 4.56 16.59 9.61
CA GLY A 9 5.15 15.92 8.46
C GLY A 9 4.57 16.37 7.13
N THR A 10 4.98 15.69 6.07
CA THR A 10 4.51 15.94 4.70
C THR A 10 3.42 14.94 4.35
N LEU A 11 2.26 15.43 3.91
CA LEU A 11 1.23 14.58 3.34
C LEU A 11 1.60 14.22 1.90
N ASN A 12 1.88 12.94 1.66
CA ASN A 12 2.23 12.41 0.35
C ASN A 12 1.08 11.58 -0.23
N GLU A 13 0.93 11.64 -1.56
CA GLU A 13 0.06 10.75 -2.33
C GLU A 13 0.92 9.70 -3.03
N GLN A 14 0.72 8.42 -2.69
CA GLN A 14 1.18 7.30 -3.50
C GLN A 14 0.08 6.91 -4.48
N ARG A 15 0.42 6.91 -5.77
CA ARG A 15 -0.47 6.40 -6.82
C ARG A 15 -0.11 4.96 -7.15
N ILE A 16 -1.13 4.11 -7.25
CA ILE A 16 -1.03 2.75 -7.75
C ILE A 16 -1.80 2.67 -9.06
N ASP A 17 -1.07 2.59 -10.17
CA ASP A 17 -1.59 2.40 -11.52
C ASP A 17 -1.08 1.09 -12.12
N GLU A 18 -1.47 0.78 -13.36
CA GLU A 18 -1.06 -0.46 -14.03
C GLU A 18 0.46 -0.56 -14.22
N ALA A 19 1.15 0.56 -14.46
CA ALA A 19 2.61 0.56 -14.62
C ALA A 19 3.31 0.24 -13.30
N TYR A 20 2.83 0.77 -12.18
CA TYR A 20 3.30 0.41 -10.85
C TYR A 20 3.12 -1.09 -10.57
N LEU A 21 1.95 -1.64 -10.90
CA LEU A 21 1.65 -3.06 -10.67
C LEU A 21 2.54 -3.96 -11.54
N GLN A 22 2.78 -3.62 -12.81
CA GLN A 22 3.69 -4.36 -13.69
C GLN A 22 5.13 -4.35 -13.17
N ASN A 23 5.61 -3.20 -12.68
CA ASN A 23 6.94 -3.13 -12.07
C ASN A 23 7.02 -3.97 -10.80
N TRP A 24 5.95 -4.01 -9.99
CA TRP A 24 5.90 -4.86 -8.81
C TRP A 24 5.91 -6.35 -9.18
N GLU A 25 5.15 -6.78 -10.19
CA GLU A 25 5.21 -8.15 -10.72
C GLU A 25 6.62 -8.52 -11.22
N ALA A 26 7.29 -7.60 -11.93
CA ALA A 26 8.65 -7.80 -12.39
C ALA A 26 9.63 -7.96 -11.21
N GLN A 27 9.50 -7.14 -10.17
CA GLN A 27 10.30 -7.28 -8.94
C GLN A 27 10.03 -8.59 -8.21
N LEU A 28 8.77 -9.03 -8.12
CA LEU A 28 8.43 -10.32 -7.50
C LEU A 28 9.04 -11.48 -8.29
N LYS A 29 9.01 -11.42 -9.62
CA LYS A 29 9.62 -12.42 -10.50
C LYS A 29 11.15 -12.44 -10.36
N ALA A 30 11.79 -11.28 -10.24
CA ALA A 30 13.23 -11.18 -9.99
C ALA A 30 13.59 -11.71 -8.59
N LYS A 31 12.79 -11.38 -7.56
CA LYS A 31 12.98 -11.80 -6.17
C LYS A 31 12.61 -13.27 -5.92
N ALA A 32 11.83 -13.91 -6.79
CA ALA A 32 11.60 -15.36 -6.72
C ALA A 32 12.90 -16.18 -6.84
N ASN A 33 13.96 -15.59 -7.42
CA ASN A 33 15.30 -16.19 -7.46
C ASN A 33 16.16 -15.91 -6.22
N GLU A 34 15.76 -14.97 -5.35
CA GLU A 34 16.47 -14.63 -4.11
C GLU A 34 15.67 -15.13 -2.90
N LYS A 35 16.14 -16.21 -2.27
CA LYS A 35 15.50 -16.76 -1.06
C LYS A 35 15.70 -15.81 0.12
N HIS A 36 14.78 -14.87 0.31
CA HIS A 36 14.56 -14.27 1.62
C HIS A 36 13.57 -15.13 2.40
N GLY A 37 13.86 -15.38 3.68
CA GLY A 37 13.05 -16.25 4.55
C GLY A 37 11.57 -15.83 4.64
N GLU A 38 10.71 -16.76 5.07
CA GLU A 38 9.25 -16.64 5.22
C GLU A 38 8.79 -15.57 6.24
N GLY A 39 9.27 -14.34 6.12
CA GLY A 39 8.74 -13.19 6.85
C GLY A 39 7.54 -12.62 6.11
N GLU A 40 6.36 -12.61 6.73
CA GLU A 40 5.15 -12.02 6.16
C GLU A 40 5.42 -10.66 5.50
N ALA A 41 5.01 -10.53 4.23
CA ALA A 41 5.15 -9.28 3.47
C ALA A 41 4.16 -8.22 3.99
N GLY A 42 4.63 -7.39 4.93
CA GLY A 42 3.96 -6.19 5.42
C GLY A 42 3.28 -6.38 6.78
N CYS A 43 3.39 -5.36 7.64
CA CYS A 43 2.76 -5.34 8.95
C CYS A 43 1.23 -5.43 8.81
N SER A 44 0.56 -6.20 9.66
CA SER A 44 -0.90 -6.45 9.61
C SER A 44 -1.74 -5.17 9.63
N THR A 45 -1.27 -4.13 10.33
CA THR A 45 -1.87 -2.80 10.37
C THR A 45 -1.88 -2.13 8.99
N GLU A 46 -0.80 -2.26 8.23
CA GLU A 46 -0.72 -1.65 6.89
C GLU A 46 -1.60 -2.39 5.88
N LYS A 47 -1.69 -3.73 5.96
CA LYS A 47 -2.60 -4.53 5.12
C LYS A 47 -4.05 -4.07 5.31
N LYS A 48 -4.47 -3.86 6.56
CA LYS A 48 -5.82 -3.36 6.89
C LYS A 48 -6.06 -1.94 6.38
N ALA A 49 -5.09 -1.03 6.51
CA ALA A 49 -5.21 0.35 6.03
C ALA A 49 -5.34 0.43 4.49
N ARG A 50 -4.68 -0.48 3.77
CA ARG A 50 -4.77 -0.58 2.30
C ARG A 50 -5.98 -1.41 1.81
N GLY A 51 -6.77 -1.96 2.73
CA GLY A 51 -7.92 -2.81 2.43
C GLY A 51 -7.52 -4.10 1.72
N GLU A 52 -6.33 -4.61 2.02
CA GLU A 52 -5.79 -5.84 1.45
C GLU A 52 -6.39 -7.04 2.19
N THR A 53 -7.16 -7.87 1.48
CA THR A 53 -7.73 -9.13 2.00
C THR A 53 -6.90 -10.35 1.60
N ALA A 54 -5.92 -10.14 0.73
CA ALA A 54 -5.10 -11.15 0.09
C ALA A 54 -3.79 -11.40 0.86
N ASN A 55 -3.46 -12.68 1.05
CA ASN A 55 -2.26 -13.09 1.81
C ASN A 55 -1.01 -13.26 0.94
N THR A 56 -1.13 -13.27 -0.39
CA THR A 56 0.02 -13.36 -1.31
C THR A 56 0.24 -12.06 -2.08
N PRO A 57 1.48 -11.72 -2.47
CA PRO A 57 1.75 -10.55 -3.30
C PRO A 57 1.01 -10.57 -4.65
N ALA A 58 0.82 -11.75 -5.26
CA ALA A 58 0.09 -11.88 -6.52
C ALA A 58 -1.40 -11.57 -6.35
N ASP A 59 -2.02 -12.10 -5.29
CA ASP A 59 -3.44 -11.83 -4.99
C ASP A 59 -3.67 -10.35 -4.65
N ARG A 60 -2.71 -9.70 -3.99
CA ARG A 60 -2.75 -8.25 -3.72
C ARG A 60 -2.71 -7.44 -5.02
N ILE A 61 -1.89 -7.83 -5.99
CA ILE A 61 -1.84 -7.17 -7.30
C ILE A 61 -3.16 -7.34 -8.05
N ALA A 62 -3.76 -8.53 -8.02
CA ALA A 62 -5.07 -8.78 -8.62
C ALA A 62 -6.17 -7.92 -7.97
N ASP A 63 -6.18 -7.81 -6.64
CA ASP A 63 -7.12 -6.96 -5.90
C ASP A 63 -6.97 -5.47 -6.27
N PHE A 64 -5.73 -4.96 -6.38
CA PHE A 64 -5.51 -3.60 -6.85
C PHE A 64 -6.01 -3.38 -8.28
N ARG A 65 -5.78 -4.32 -9.21
CA ARG A 65 -6.33 -4.23 -10.59
C ARG A 65 -7.86 -4.17 -10.58
N ALA A 66 -8.51 -5.00 -9.77
CA ALA A 66 -9.97 -4.99 -9.64
C ALA A 66 -10.50 -3.64 -9.10
N LYS A 67 -9.85 -3.10 -8.07
CA LYS A 67 -10.18 -1.77 -7.51
C LYS A 67 -9.92 -0.62 -8.51
N ILE A 68 -8.86 -0.71 -9.32
CA ILE A 68 -8.60 0.26 -10.40
C ILE A 68 -9.72 0.19 -11.46
N ALA A 69 -10.12 -1.01 -11.88
CA ALA A 69 -11.20 -1.19 -12.86
C ALA A 69 -12.53 -0.61 -12.35
N ASP A 70 -12.89 -0.88 -11.08
CA ASP A 70 -14.07 -0.29 -10.43
C ASP A 70 -13.99 1.24 -10.37
N ARG A 71 -12.83 1.79 -9.98
CA ARG A 71 -12.63 3.25 -9.93
C ARG A 71 -12.67 3.90 -11.31
N LYS A 72 -12.15 3.23 -12.34
CA LYS A 72 -12.27 3.65 -13.74
C LYS A 72 -13.73 3.70 -14.16
N ALA A 73 -14.52 2.68 -13.84
CA ALA A 73 -15.95 2.66 -14.15
C ALA A 73 -16.72 3.78 -13.41
N LYS A 74 -16.37 4.08 -12.16
CA LYS A 74 -17.06 5.09 -11.34
C LYS A 74 -16.62 6.53 -11.61
N SER A 75 -15.36 6.76 -11.96
CA SER A 75 -14.76 8.11 -11.97
C SER A 75 -13.86 8.41 -13.16
N GLY A 76 -13.65 7.45 -14.06
CA GLY A 76 -12.71 7.58 -15.19
C GLY A 76 -11.23 7.56 -14.79
N LYS A 77 -10.90 7.43 -13.50
CA LYS A 77 -9.52 7.41 -13.01
C LYS A 77 -8.95 5.99 -13.01
N GLU A 78 -7.83 5.81 -13.68
CA GLU A 78 -7.16 4.51 -13.87
C GLU A 78 -6.06 4.23 -12.83
N TYR A 79 -6.20 4.83 -11.63
CA TYR A 79 -5.24 4.68 -10.55
C TYR A 79 -5.94 4.77 -9.19
N LEU A 80 -5.33 4.14 -8.18
CA LEU A 80 -5.67 4.32 -6.78
C LEU A 80 -4.77 5.36 -6.13
N SER A 81 -5.31 6.09 -5.15
CA SER A 81 -4.59 7.13 -4.40
C SER A 81 -4.52 6.70 -2.95
N PHE A 82 -3.32 6.56 -2.40
CA PHE A 82 -3.09 6.29 -0.99
C PHE A 82 -2.37 7.48 -0.39
N TYR A 83 -2.96 8.07 0.63
CA TYR A 83 -2.38 9.22 1.31
C TYR A 83 -1.72 8.77 2.61
N PHE A 84 -0.48 9.21 2.82
CA PHE A 84 0.26 8.92 4.04
C PHE A 84 1.08 10.14 4.44
N VAL A 85 1.32 10.29 5.75
CA VAL A 85 2.17 11.37 6.27
C VAL A 85 3.57 10.83 6.47
N GLU A 86 4.53 11.40 5.77
CA GLU A 86 5.95 11.26 6.12
C GLU A 86 6.24 12.18 7.31
N ALA A 87 6.16 11.60 8.51
CA ALA A 87 6.34 12.33 9.75
C ALA A 87 7.80 12.79 9.93
N THR A 88 8.00 14.07 10.18
CA THR A 88 9.28 14.63 10.63
C THR A 88 9.37 14.66 12.15
N SER A 89 8.24 14.80 12.84
CA SER A 89 8.15 14.69 14.29
C SER A 89 6.78 14.23 14.74
N TYR A 90 6.71 13.70 15.97
CA TYR A 90 5.45 13.45 16.66
C TYR A 90 5.59 13.82 18.13
N GLU A 91 4.46 14.20 18.73
CA GLU A 91 4.34 14.56 20.13
C GLU A 91 3.13 13.83 20.71
N VAL A 92 3.32 13.17 21.84
CA VAL A 92 2.20 12.63 22.63
C VAL A 92 1.69 13.76 23.52
N GLN A 93 0.43 14.11 23.35
CA GLN A 93 -0.22 15.14 24.16
C GLN A 93 -0.63 14.52 25.50
N GLU A 94 -0.28 15.22 26.59
CA GLU A 94 -0.76 14.93 27.95
C GLU A 94 -2.27 15.16 28.10
#